data_AF-A0A8T7LC86-F1
#
_entry.id   AF-A0A8T7LC86-F1
#
_cell.length_a   1.000
_cell.length_b   1.000
_cell.length_c   1.000
_cell.angle_alpha   90.00
_cell.angle_beta   90.00
_cell.angle_gamma   90.00
#
_symmetry.space_group_name_H-M   'P 1'
#
loop_
_entity.id
_entity.type
_entity.pdbx_description
1 polymer ?
#
loop_
_entity_poly.entity_id
_entity_poly.type
_entity_poly.pdbx_seq_one_letter_code
_entity_poly.pdbx_strand_id
1 'polypeptide(L)'
;MEAGIVLFTLGAYGLAGFLVWRDRQPQYLIALAAGQAATTLSPAWQRLYGFGYDPSFGDLVVMLDRPLPVPVFLSGWTLMLPPLAIFYLYQHRWWFSGYLTAVLTFVLFTLYHVLVETVGVRAGWWQYAGGGSLPFDVSATLLAGLMNGLVSLGGLAALLITRHYALPMLTAVLLPAPLLMSILVHGLLGAPLYTVLLLRAQSWAGGLGMLGTLGLLLWGAHIIASELARQAYAGRAPA
;
A
#
# COMPACT_ATOMS: atom_id res chain seq x y z
N MET A 1 16.61 4.71 17.66
CA MET A 1 16.27 4.30 16.28
C MET A 1 14.87 4.74 15.88
N GLU A 2 13.87 4.62 16.77
CA GLU A 2 12.49 5.12 16.54
C GLU A 2 12.39 6.64 16.26
N ALA A 3 13.33 7.45 16.75
CA ALA A 3 13.33 8.90 16.50
C ALA A 3 13.29 9.25 14.99
N GLY A 4 13.93 8.45 14.13
CA GLY A 4 13.89 8.67 12.68
C GLY A 4 12.48 8.53 12.11
N ILE A 5 11.77 7.47 12.48
CA ILE A 5 10.42 7.25 11.97
C ILE A 5 9.43 8.31 12.49
N VAL A 6 9.58 8.71 13.76
CA VAL A 6 8.80 9.80 14.34
C VAL A 6 9.02 11.11 13.58
N LEU A 7 10.27 11.47 13.29
CA LEU A 7 10.59 12.68 12.53
C LEU A 7 10.01 12.64 11.11
N PHE A 8 10.11 11.50 10.43
CA PHE A 8 9.52 11.36 9.08
C PHE A 8 7.99 11.39 9.12
N THR A 9 7.34 10.78 10.12
CA THR A 9 5.89 10.85 10.29
C THR A 9 5.44 12.28 10.55
N LEU A 10 6.12 13.01 11.45
CA LEU A 10 5.85 14.43 11.69
C LEU A 10 6.08 15.28 10.44
N GLY A 11 7.15 15.01 9.68
CA GLY A 11 7.43 15.66 8.41
C GLY A 11 6.35 15.41 7.35
N ALA A 12 5.90 14.16 7.22
CA ALA A 12 4.84 13.79 6.28
C ALA A 12 3.51 14.48 6.61
N TYR A 13 3.09 14.44 7.87
CA TYR A 13 1.87 15.13 8.31
C TYR A 13 2.00 16.66 8.30
N GLY A 14 3.18 17.20 8.62
CA GLY A 14 3.47 18.64 8.53
C GLY A 14 3.40 19.15 7.09
N LEU A 15 4.01 18.42 6.15
CA LEU A 15 3.92 18.72 4.72
C LEU A 15 2.48 18.59 4.21
N ALA A 16 1.76 17.55 4.59
CA ALA A 16 0.35 17.41 4.25
C ALA A 16 -0.48 18.56 4.80
N GLY A 17 -0.26 18.98 6.05
CA GLY A 17 -0.94 20.13 6.66
C GLY A 17 -0.63 21.44 5.92
N PHE A 18 0.63 21.65 5.53
CA PHE A 18 1.03 22.78 4.70
C PHE A 18 0.32 22.77 3.33
N LEU A 19 0.26 21.62 2.66
CA LEU A 19 -0.44 21.47 1.38
C LEU A 19 -1.95 21.66 1.52
N VAL A 20 -2.57 21.17 2.61
CA VAL A 20 -3.99 21.46 2.91
C VAL A 20 -4.21 22.96 3.07
N TRP A 21 -3.32 23.66 3.78
CA TRP A 21 -3.45 25.10 3.97
C TRP A 21 -3.27 25.88 2.66
N ARG A 22 -2.26 25.53 1.86
CA ARG A 22 -1.92 26.18 0.59
C ARG A 22 -2.93 25.90 -0.51
N ASP A 23 -3.25 24.63 -0.73
CA ASP A 23 -4.05 24.15 -1.87
C ASP A 23 -5.53 23.98 -1.52
N ARG A 24 -5.89 24.11 -0.23
CA ARG A 24 -7.26 23.96 0.31
C ARG A 24 -7.88 22.60 0.05
N GLN A 25 -7.05 21.57 -0.08
CA GLN A 25 -7.51 20.20 -0.37
C GLN A 25 -7.26 19.26 0.83
N PRO A 26 -8.30 18.85 1.57
CA PRO A 26 -8.15 17.98 2.74
C PRO A 26 -7.72 16.54 2.40
N GLN A 27 -7.69 16.18 1.11
CA GLN A 27 -7.27 14.86 0.62
C GLN A 27 -5.90 14.45 1.12
N TYR A 28 -4.95 15.38 1.25
CA TYR A 28 -3.59 15.07 1.71
C TYR A 28 -3.59 14.45 3.12
N LEU A 29 -4.29 15.08 4.08
CA LEU A 29 -4.34 14.57 5.46
C LEU A 29 -5.18 13.29 5.56
N ILE A 30 -6.32 13.25 4.88
CA ILE A 30 -7.22 12.08 4.93
C ILE A 30 -6.54 10.85 4.34
N ALA A 31 -5.80 11.00 3.23
CA ALA A 31 -5.04 9.91 2.64
C ALA A 31 -3.94 9.39 3.58
N LEU A 32 -3.19 10.27 4.24
CA LEU A 32 -2.18 9.81 5.22
C LEU A 32 -2.83 9.07 6.40
N ALA A 33 -3.95 9.57 6.92
CA ALA A 33 -4.71 8.90 7.97
C ALA A 33 -5.26 7.54 7.50
N ALA A 34 -5.71 7.44 6.25
CA ALA A 34 -6.17 6.21 5.63
C ALA A 34 -5.03 5.17 5.51
N GLY A 35 -3.82 5.62 5.20
CA GLY A 35 -2.61 4.80 5.23
C GLY A 35 -2.34 4.22 6.62
N GLN A 36 -2.43 5.05 7.67
CA GLN A 36 -2.31 4.57 9.06
C GLN A 36 -3.39 3.56 9.40
N ALA A 37 -4.65 3.84 9.04
CA ALA A 37 -5.74 2.91 9.28
C ALA A 37 -5.48 1.54 8.62
N ALA A 38 -4.92 1.49 7.41
CA ALA A 38 -4.57 0.22 6.76
C ALA A 38 -3.50 -0.58 7.52
N THR A 39 -2.55 0.07 8.22
CA THR A 39 -1.53 -0.64 9.01
C THR A 39 -2.11 -1.43 10.19
N THR A 40 -3.31 -1.09 10.65
CA THR A 40 -4.02 -1.87 11.68
C THR A 40 -4.33 -3.30 11.26
N LEU A 41 -4.30 -3.60 9.95
CA LEU A 41 -4.44 -4.95 9.42
C LEU A 41 -3.13 -5.76 9.45
N SER A 42 -2.00 -5.15 9.78
CA SER A 42 -0.70 -5.83 9.80
C SER A 42 -0.69 -7.11 10.67
N PRO A 43 -1.31 -7.17 11.86
CA PRO A 43 -1.44 -8.42 12.62
C PRO A 43 -2.16 -9.55 11.85
N ALA A 44 -3.15 -9.23 11.02
CA ALA A 44 -3.82 -10.21 10.17
C ALA A 44 -2.87 -10.74 9.08
N TRP A 45 -2.06 -9.85 8.48
CA TRP A 45 -1.06 -10.23 7.48
C TRP A 45 0.07 -11.07 8.07
N GLN A 46 0.55 -10.74 9.26
CA GLN A 46 1.48 -11.59 10.02
C GLN A 46 0.94 -13.01 10.19
N ARG A 47 -0.35 -13.14 10.51
CA ARG A 47 -0.98 -14.45 10.68
C ARG A 47 -1.12 -15.24 9.37
N LEU A 48 -1.58 -14.60 8.29
CA LEU A 48 -1.79 -15.27 7.00
C LEU A 48 -0.47 -15.68 6.35
N TYR A 49 0.51 -14.77 6.33
CA TYR A 49 1.79 -15.00 5.65
C TYR A 49 2.86 -15.61 6.56
N GLY A 50 2.57 -15.78 7.84
CA GLY A 50 3.46 -16.47 8.78
C GLY A 50 4.70 -15.68 9.18
N PHE A 51 4.76 -14.38 8.92
CA PHE A 51 5.85 -13.52 9.40
C PHE A 51 5.50 -12.92 10.77
N GLY A 52 6.50 -12.42 11.48
CA GLY A 52 6.32 -11.63 12.70
C GLY A 52 7.35 -10.52 12.76
N TYR A 53 7.05 -9.46 13.50
CA TYR A 53 8.04 -8.43 13.79
C TYR A 53 8.94 -8.82 14.97
N ASP A 54 10.11 -8.20 15.05
CA ASP A 54 11.03 -8.35 16.17
C ASP A 54 10.34 -7.93 17.49
N PRO A 55 10.34 -8.79 18.53
CA PRO A 55 9.70 -8.52 19.81
C PRO A 55 10.39 -7.43 20.64
N SER A 56 11.56 -6.93 20.23
CA SER A 56 12.25 -5.82 20.88
C SER A 56 11.58 -4.46 20.65
N PHE A 57 10.68 -4.36 19.67
CA PHE A 57 9.88 -3.15 19.48
C PHE A 57 8.76 -3.03 20.51
N GLY A 58 8.42 -1.79 20.88
CA GLY A 58 7.24 -1.54 21.71
C GLY A 58 5.94 -1.84 20.95
N ASP A 59 5.04 -2.61 21.58
CA ASP A 59 3.75 -2.96 21.01
C ASP A 59 2.74 -1.83 21.20
N LEU A 60 2.07 -1.43 20.11
CA LEU A 60 0.93 -0.52 20.17
C LEU A 60 -0.34 -1.25 20.60
N VAL A 61 -0.60 -2.40 19.97
CA VAL A 61 -1.77 -3.25 20.22
C VAL A 61 -1.44 -4.67 19.80
N VAL A 62 -2.05 -5.65 20.45
CA VAL A 62 -1.99 -7.06 20.06
C VAL A 62 -3.35 -7.48 19.52
N MET A 63 -3.37 -8.05 18.31
CA MET A 63 -4.58 -8.55 17.66
C MET A 63 -4.28 -9.90 17.00
N LEU A 64 -5.21 -10.86 17.08
CA LEU A 64 -5.03 -12.20 16.49
C LEU A 64 -3.74 -12.92 16.93
N ASP A 65 -3.34 -12.70 18.19
CA ASP A 65 -2.09 -13.19 18.80
C ASP A 65 -0.80 -12.65 18.13
N ARG A 66 -0.91 -11.53 17.39
CA ARG A 66 0.21 -10.87 16.72
C ARG A 66 0.32 -9.41 17.17
N PRO A 67 1.52 -8.94 17.53
CA PRO A 67 1.73 -7.54 17.91
C PRO A 67 1.71 -6.63 16.68
N LEU A 68 1.22 -5.41 16.85
CA LEU A 68 1.46 -4.29 15.96
C LEU A 68 2.48 -3.37 16.62
N PRO A 69 3.75 -3.37 16.17
CA PRO A 69 4.75 -2.46 16.73
C PRO A 69 4.43 -1.00 16.45
N VAL A 70 4.72 -0.13 17.42
CA VAL A 70 4.61 1.34 17.27
C VAL A 70 5.32 1.86 16.01
N PRO A 71 6.59 1.50 15.69
CA PRO A 71 7.24 2.04 14.50
C PRO A 71 6.54 1.63 13.20
N VAL A 72 6.00 0.41 13.13
CA VAL A 72 5.23 -0.06 11.98
C VAL A 72 3.95 0.75 11.83
N PHE A 73 3.20 0.98 12.92
CA PHE A 73 2.02 1.85 12.88
C PHE A 73 2.37 3.28 12.48
N LEU A 74 3.43 3.86 13.03
CA LEU A 74 3.85 5.23 12.68
C LEU A 74 4.26 5.35 11.22
N SER A 75 4.72 4.28 10.59
CA SER A 75 5.18 4.22 9.19
C SER A 75 4.06 4.16 8.14
N GLY A 76 2.79 4.03 8.52
CA GLY A 76 1.71 3.82 7.55
C GLY A 76 1.46 4.97 6.58
N TRP A 77 2.03 6.15 6.83
CA TRP A 77 2.07 7.23 5.83
C TRP A 77 2.80 6.80 4.54
N THR A 78 3.73 5.84 4.63
CA THR A 78 4.48 5.33 3.48
C THR A 78 3.57 4.69 2.44
N LEU A 79 2.41 4.15 2.82
CA LEU A 79 1.44 3.55 1.91
C LEU A 79 0.82 4.58 0.95
N MET A 80 0.49 5.77 1.45
CA MET A 80 -0.26 6.78 0.69
C MET A 80 0.61 7.93 0.18
N LEU A 81 1.88 8.04 0.62
CA LEU A 81 2.83 9.01 0.10
C LEU A 81 3.01 8.93 -1.44
N PRO A 82 3.28 7.76 -2.05
CA PRO A 82 3.42 7.67 -3.51
C PRO A 82 2.14 8.09 -4.27
N PRO A 83 0.93 7.64 -3.89
CA PRO A 83 -0.32 8.13 -4.45
C PRO A 83 -0.48 9.64 -4.33
N LEU A 84 -0.16 10.22 -3.18
CA LEU A 84 -0.26 11.68 -2.98
C LEU A 84 0.71 12.45 -3.87
N ALA A 85 1.93 11.94 -4.09
CA ALA A 85 2.88 12.55 -5.00
C ALA A 85 2.35 12.57 -6.44
N ILE A 86 1.83 11.44 -6.94
CA ILE A 86 1.25 11.39 -8.28
C ILE A 86 -0.03 12.24 -8.38
N PHE A 87 -0.85 12.26 -7.34
CA PHE A 87 -2.04 13.09 -7.26
C PHE A 87 -1.68 14.58 -7.33
N TYR A 88 -0.64 15.01 -6.62
CA TYR A 88 -0.10 16.36 -6.70
C TYR A 88 0.36 16.70 -8.13
N LEU A 89 1.13 15.81 -8.77
CA LEU A 89 1.58 15.99 -10.15
C LEU A 89 0.42 16.06 -11.14
N TYR A 90 -0.63 15.26 -10.93
CA TYR A 90 -1.83 15.29 -11.73
C TYR A 90 -2.53 16.65 -11.67
N GLN A 91 -2.67 17.24 -10.47
CA GLN A 91 -3.28 18.56 -10.32
C GLN A 91 -2.50 19.67 -11.03
N HIS A 92 -1.17 19.56 -11.04
CA HIS A 92 -0.28 20.50 -11.71
C HIS A 92 -0.09 20.17 -13.20
N ARG A 93 -0.86 19.22 -13.75
CA ARG A 93 -0.80 18.76 -15.15
C ARG A 93 0.55 18.18 -15.57
N TRP A 94 1.38 17.75 -14.62
CA TRP A 94 2.66 17.08 -14.87
C TRP A 94 2.53 15.56 -14.97
N TRP A 95 1.35 15.02 -14.66
CA TRP A 95 0.99 13.63 -14.88
C TRP A 95 -0.38 13.53 -15.54
N PHE A 96 -0.54 12.54 -16.42
CA PHE A 96 -1.80 12.29 -17.13
C PHE A 96 -2.24 10.84 -16.96
N SER A 97 -3.55 10.66 -16.89
CA SER A 97 -4.16 9.34 -16.74
C SER A 97 -4.20 8.65 -18.10
N GLY A 98 -3.53 7.52 -18.21
CA GLY A 98 -3.42 6.71 -19.42
C GLY A 98 -2.98 5.31 -19.02
N TYR A 99 -3.24 4.31 -19.86
CA TYR A 99 -2.93 2.93 -19.50
C TYR A 99 -1.43 2.73 -19.25
N LEU A 100 -0.58 3.22 -20.18
CA LEU A 100 0.87 3.13 -20.04
C LEU A 100 1.37 3.90 -18.81
N THR A 101 0.86 5.10 -18.55
CA THR A 101 1.28 5.88 -17.37
C THR A 101 0.82 5.22 -16.08
N ALA A 102 -0.36 4.61 -16.03
CA ALA A 102 -0.83 3.86 -14.87
C ALA A 102 0.02 2.60 -14.61
N VAL A 103 0.40 1.86 -15.66
CA VAL A 103 1.32 0.71 -15.53
C VAL A 103 2.70 1.18 -15.02
N LEU A 104 3.24 2.27 -15.57
CA LEU A 104 4.50 2.84 -15.09
C LEU A 104 4.39 3.34 -13.64
N THR A 105 3.26 3.94 -13.26
CA THR A 105 2.98 4.33 -11.87
C THR A 105 2.93 3.12 -10.95
N PHE A 106 2.33 2.00 -11.37
CA PHE A 106 2.34 0.75 -10.60
C PHE A 106 3.76 0.21 -10.38
N VAL A 107 4.59 0.20 -11.43
CA VAL A 107 6.01 -0.19 -11.32
C VAL A 107 6.74 0.75 -10.36
N LEU A 108 6.53 2.07 -10.48
CA LEU A 108 7.14 3.07 -9.61
C LEU A 108 6.73 2.87 -8.14
N PHE A 109 5.45 2.61 -7.87
CA PHE A 109 4.95 2.34 -6.53
C PHE A 109 5.53 1.05 -5.95
N THR A 110 5.65 0.00 -6.77
CA THR A 110 6.30 -1.25 -6.39
C THR A 110 7.75 -1.02 -5.99
N LEU A 111 8.52 -0.31 -6.82
CA LEU A 111 9.92 0.03 -6.54
C LEU A 111 10.07 0.89 -5.29
N TYR A 112 9.18 1.87 -5.11
CA TYR A 112 9.14 2.68 -3.90
C TYR A 112 8.95 1.81 -2.65
N HIS A 113 8.00 0.88 -2.66
CA HIS A 113 7.74 0.02 -1.51
C HIS A 113 8.89 -0.95 -1.24
N VAL A 114 9.51 -1.51 -2.28
CA VAL A 114 10.74 -2.31 -2.14
C VAL A 114 11.88 -1.49 -1.52
N LEU A 115 12.03 -0.22 -1.93
CA LEU A 115 13.03 0.68 -1.38
C LEU A 115 12.75 1.00 0.10
N VAL A 116 11.51 1.38 0.43
CA VAL A 116 11.08 1.67 1.80
C VAL A 116 11.31 0.46 2.69
N GLU A 117 10.96 -0.74 2.23
CA GLU A 117 11.19 -2.00 2.94
C GLU A 117 12.69 -2.22 3.21
N THR A 118 13.52 -2.06 2.18
CA THR A 118 14.98 -2.25 2.28
C THR A 118 15.61 -1.23 3.23
N VAL A 119 15.20 0.04 3.15
CA VAL A 119 15.69 1.12 4.00
C VAL A 119 15.21 0.93 5.44
N GLY A 120 13.94 0.57 5.63
CA GLY A 120 13.35 0.34 6.96
C GLY A 120 14.03 -0.81 7.69
N VAL A 121 14.31 -1.92 7.01
CA VAL A 121 15.07 -3.04 7.59
C VAL A 121 16.49 -2.62 7.92
N ARG A 122 17.20 -1.93 7.02
CA ARG A 122 18.58 -1.46 7.26
C ARG A 122 18.68 -0.42 8.38
N ALA A 123 17.67 0.43 8.52
CA ALA A 123 17.58 1.44 9.57
C ALA A 123 17.06 0.88 10.91
N GLY A 124 16.66 -0.40 10.94
CA GLY A 124 16.09 -1.04 12.13
C GLY A 124 14.72 -0.49 12.53
N TRP A 125 13.94 0.02 11.58
CA TRP A 125 12.58 0.52 11.82
C TRP A 125 11.54 -0.59 11.87
N TRP A 126 11.80 -1.67 11.14
CA TRP A 126 11.11 -2.95 11.31
C TRP A 126 12.08 -4.07 10.94
N GLN A 127 11.96 -5.19 11.64
CA GLN A 127 12.75 -6.39 11.42
C GLN A 127 11.80 -7.58 11.53
N TYR A 128 12.05 -8.61 10.74
CA TYR A 128 11.19 -9.79 10.71
C TYR A 128 11.84 -10.95 11.45
N ALA A 129 11.06 -11.59 12.32
CA ALA A 129 11.42 -12.85 12.92
C ALA A 129 11.15 -13.98 11.92
N GLY A 130 12.22 -14.60 11.41
CA GLY A 130 12.16 -15.75 10.50
C GLY A 130 12.33 -15.38 9.03
N GLY A 131 13.40 -15.88 8.40
CA GLY A 131 13.67 -15.75 6.98
C GLY A 131 13.10 -16.93 6.21
N GLY A 132 11.80 -16.90 5.89
CA GLY A 132 11.22 -17.86 4.95
C GLY A 132 11.54 -17.46 3.51
N SER A 133 12.27 -18.29 2.76
CA SER A 133 12.38 -18.14 1.31
C SER A 133 11.05 -18.53 0.66
N LEU A 134 10.49 -17.65 -0.19
CA LEU A 134 9.33 -18.01 -1.00
C LEU A 134 9.75 -18.95 -2.14
N PRO A 135 8.80 -19.70 -2.74
CA PRO A 135 9.07 -20.49 -3.94
C PRO A 135 9.70 -19.66 -5.07
N PHE A 136 10.56 -20.30 -5.87
CA PHE A 136 11.31 -19.69 -6.98
C PHE A 136 12.31 -18.59 -6.58
N ASP A 137 12.80 -18.59 -5.34
CA ASP A 137 13.72 -17.56 -4.80
C ASP A 137 13.17 -16.13 -4.93
N VAL A 138 11.84 -15.97 -5.02
CA VAL A 138 11.23 -14.66 -5.02
C VAL A 138 11.40 -14.04 -3.64
N SER A 139 11.96 -12.84 -3.60
CA SER A 139 12.10 -12.10 -2.35
C SER A 139 10.71 -11.75 -1.78
N ALA A 140 10.50 -12.03 -0.48
CA ALA A 140 9.31 -11.57 0.24
C ALA A 140 9.14 -10.04 0.16
N THR A 141 10.25 -9.31 0.11
CA THR A 141 10.27 -7.86 -0.13
C THR A 141 9.68 -7.48 -1.48
N LEU A 142 9.97 -8.24 -2.54
CA LEU A 142 9.41 -7.98 -3.86
C LEU A 142 7.91 -8.26 -3.89
N LEU A 143 7.47 -9.37 -3.30
CA LEU A 143 6.05 -9.69 -3.21
C LEU A 143 5.30 -8.62 -2.41
N ALA A 144 5.78 -8.26 -1.22
CA ALA A 144 5.20 -7.19 -0.41
C ALA A 144 5.17 -5.85 -1.17
N GLY A 145 6.24 -5.55 -1.92
CA GLY A 145 6.32 -4.38 -2.79
C GLY A 145 5.24 -4.36 -3.88
N LEU A 146 5.00 -5.49 -4.56
CA LEU A 146 3.95 -5.62 -5.57
C LEU A 146 2.55 -5.42 -4.95
N MET A 147 2.31 -6.04 -3.80
CA MET A 147 1.04 -5.97 -3.10
C MET A 147 0.77 -4.53 -2.62
N ASN A 148 1.71 -3.91 -1.93
CA ASN A 148 1.59 -2.51 -1.49
C ASN A 148 1.57 -1.53 -2.67
N GLY A 149 2.27 -1.84 -3.76
CA GLY A 149 2.19 -1.11 -5.03
C GLY A 149 0.77 -1.11 -5.61
N LEU A 150 0.09 -2.26 -5.55
CA LEU A 150 -1.30 -2.39 -6.02
C LEU A 150 -2.28 -1.67 -5.10
N VAL A 151 -2.08 -1.77 -3.78
CA VAL A 151 -2.87 -1.00 -2.79
C VAL A 151 -2.70 0.50 -3.04
N SER A 152 -1.48 0.96 -3.30
CA SER A 152 -1.18 2.35 -3.62
C SER A 152 -1.84 2.79 -4.93
N LEU A 153 -1.81 1.94 -5.97
CA LEU A 153 -2.48 2.24 -7.24
C LEU A 153 -4.00 2.39 -7.04
N GLY A 154 -4.61 1.51 -6.24
CA GLY A 154 -6.01 1.66 -5.83
C GLY A 154 -6.27 2.94 -5.02
N GLY A 155 -5.35 3.30 -4.11
CA GLY A 155 -5.39 4.56 -3.38
C GLY A 155 -5.31 5.80 -4.28
N LEU A 156 -4.48 5.76 -5.32
CA LEU A 156 -4.42 6.81 -6.35
C LEU A 156 -5.74 6.91 -7.12
N ALA A 157 -6.33 5.79 -7.52
CA ALA A 157 -7.63 5.78 -8.19
C ALA A 157 -8.71 6.41 -7.29
N ALA A 158 -8.74 6.06 -6.00
CA ALA A 158 -9.66 6.66 -5.03
C ALA A 158 -9.44 8.19 -4.89
N LEU A 159 -8.19 8.66 -4.83
CA LEU A 159 -7.86 10.09 -4.80
C LEU A 159 -8.38 10.83 -6.03
N LEU A 160 -8.18 10.26 -7.23
CA LEU A 160 -8.62 10.87 -8.48
C LEU A 160 -10.15 10.95 -8.59
N ILE A 161 -10.86 9.90 -8.16
CA ILE A 161 -12.33 9.86 -8.14
C ILE A 161 -12.90 10.87 -7.14
N THR A 162 -12.31 10.95 -5.95
CA THR A 162 -12.82 11.80 -4.84
C THR A 162 -12.36 13.25 -4.92
N ARG A 163 -11.68 13.65 -6.01
CA ARG A 163 -11.09 14.99 -6.15
C ARG A 163 -12.06 16.15 -5.93
N HIS A 164 -13.32 15.95 -6.33
CA HIS A 164 -14.40 16.96 -6.28
C HIS A 164 -15.47 16.66 -5.21
N TYR A 165 -15.20 15.70 -4.33
CA TYR A 165 -16.19 15.30 -3.32
C TYR A 165 -16.19 16.29 -2.15
N ALA A 166 -17.39 16.55 -1.61
CA ALA A 166 -17.52 17.27 -0.35
C ALA A 166 -16.85 16.48 0.79
N LEU A 167 -16.39 17.17 1.83
CA LEU A 167 -15.61 16.58 2.92
C LEU A 167 -16.21 15.29 3.51
N PRO A 168 -17.52 15.19 3.82
CA PRO A 168 -18.09 13.96 4.37
C PRO A 168 -17.99 12.77 3.42
N MET A 169 -18.27 12.99 2.13
CA MET A 169 -18.19 11.95 1.10
C MET A 169 -16.74 11.56 0.81
N LEU A 170 -15.84 12.55 0.78
CA LEU A 170 -14.41 12.33 0.67
C LEU A 170 -13.92 11.43 1.81
N THR A 171 -14.25 11.75 3.06
CA THR A 171 -13.84 10.90 4.21
C THR A 171 -14.46 9.52 4.13
N ALA A 172 -15.74 9.41 3.78
CA ALA A 172 -16.45 8.13 3.71
C ALA A 172 -15.87 7.18 2.65
N VAL A 173 -15.28 7.72 1.58
CA VAL A 173 -14.70 6.92 0.50
C VAL A 173 -13.19 6.74 0.67
N LEU A 174 -12.45 7.81 0.92
CA LEU A 174 -10.98 7.79 0.91
C LEU A 174 -10.40 7.17 2.18
N LEU A 175 -11.03 7.36 3.34
CA LEU A 175 -10.54 6.80 4.60
C LEU A 175 -10.54 5.25 4.60
N PRO A 176 -11.61 4.56 4.20
CA PRO A 176 -11.60 3.10 4.14
C PRO A 176 -10.88 2.54 2.90
N ALA A 177 -10.61 3.34 1.85
CA ALA A 177 -10.11 2.82 0.58
C ALA A 177 -8.79 2.02 0.72
N PRO A 178 -7.72 2.50 1.37
CA PRO A 178 -6.49 1.73 1.53
C PRO A 178 -6.69 0.47 2.39
N LEU A 179 -7.58 0.52 3.38
CA LEU A 179 -7.93 -0.62 4.22
C LEU A 179 -8.63 -1.70 3.38
N LEU A 180 -9.68 -1.34 2.63
CA LEU A 180 -10.40 -2.25 1.76
C LEU A 180 -9.51 -2.81 0.64
N MET A 181 -8.66 -1.96 0.05
CA MET A 181 -7.66 -2.39 -0.93
C MET A 181 -6.64 -3.34 -0.31
N SER A 182 -6.19 -3.11 0.92
CA SER A 182 -5.32 -4.03 1.62
C SER A 182 -5.99 -5.38 1.83
N ILE A 183 -7.27 -5.40 2.25
CA ILE A 183 -8.06 -6.64 2.37
C ILE A 183 -8.19 -7.35 1.03
N LEU A 184 -8.50 -6.63 -0.04
CA LEU A 184 -8.63 -7.21 -1.37
C LEU A 184 -7.29 -7.82 -1.82
N VAL A 185 -6.20 -7.07 -1.69
CA VAL A 185 -4.90 -7.48 -2.23
C VAL A 185 -4.25 -8.58 -1.38
N HIS A 186 -4.17 -8.39 -0.06
CA HIS A 186 -3.52 -9.34 0.86
C HIS A 186 -4.46 -10.48 1.28
N GLY A 187 -5.75 -10.21 1.41
CA GLY A 187 -6.74 -11.25 1.72
C GLY A 187 -7.19 -12.02 0.49
N LEU A 188 -7.73 -11.36 -0.55
CA LEU A 188 -8.31 -12.10 -1.66
C LEU A 188 -7.27 -12.52 -2.71
N LEU A 189 -6.49 -11.59 -3.25
CA LEU A 189 -5.53 -11.89 -4.32
C LEU A 189 -4.33 -12.70 -3.81
N GLY A 190 -3.99 -12.52 -2.53
CA GLY A 190 -2.99 -13.27 -1.81
C GLY A 190 -3.38 -14.70 -1.41
N ALA A 191 -4.67 -15.06 -1.53
CA ALA A 191 -5.21 -16.34 -1.05
C ALA A 191 -4.52 -17.59 -1.59
N PRO A 192 -4.19 -17.68 -2.90
CA PRO A 192 -3.50 -18.86 -3.43
C PRO A 192 -2.18 -19.16 -2.69
N LEU A 193 -1.40 -18.13 -2.36
CA LEU A 193 -0.14 -18.30 -1.64
C LEU A 193 -0.36 -18.63 -0.16
N TYR A 194 -1.10 -17.80 0.59
CA TYR A 194 -1.19 -18.03 2.03
C TYR A 194 -1.95 -19.32 2.37
N THR A 195 -2.89 -19.77 1.53
CA THR A 195 -3.61 -21.03 1.77
C THR A 195 -2.64 -22.20 1.78
N VAL A 196 -1.67 -22.19 0.85
CA VAL A 196 -0.61 -23.20 0.79
C VAL A 196 0.31 -23.11 2.01
N LEU A 197 0.67 -21.89 2.44
CA LEU A 197 1.49 -21.68 3.63
C LEU A 197 0.80 -22.18 4.90
N LEU A 198 -0.49 -21.88 5.08
CA LEU A 198 -1.28 -22.33 6.22
C LEU A 198 -1.48 -23.84 6.25
N LEU A 199 -1.70 -24.46 5.09
CA LEU A 199 -1.86 -25.91 4.97
C LEU A 199 -0.52 -26.68 5.03
N ARG A 200 0.62 -25.97 5.07
CA ARG A 200 1.97 -26.56 4.98
C ARG A 200 2.07 -27.56 3.82
N ALA A 201 1.50 -27.21 2.68
CA ALA A 201 1.41 -28.12 1.54
C ALA A 201 2.78 -28.37 0.90
N GLN A 202 2.85 -29.38 0.03
CA GLN A 202 4.09 -29.74 -0.68
C GLN A 202 4.64 -28.59 -1.54
N SER A 203 5.94 -28.62 -1.82
CA SER A 203 6.67 -27.54 -2.51
C SER A 203 6.08 -27.16 -3.88
N TRP A 204 5.57 -28.12 -4.65
CA TRP A 204 4.93 -27.87 -5.95
C TRP A 204 3.64 -27.04 -5.82
N ALA A 205 2.86 -27.26 -4.74
CA ALA A 205 1.67 -26.47 -4.46
C ALA A 205 2.04 -25.05 -4.07
N GLY A 206 3.17 -24.86 -3.38
CA GLY A 206 3.71 -23.54 -3.06
C GLY A 206 4.04 -22.74 -4.32
N GLY A 207 4.65 -23.39 -5.31
CA GLY A 207 4.90 -22.78 -6.62
C GLY A 207 3.62 -22.33 -7.32
N LEU A 208 2.59 -23.17 -7.34
CA LEU A 208 1.29 -22.80 -7.93
C LEU A 208 0.60 -21.66 -7.19
N GLY A 209 0.64 -21.67 -5.85
CA GLY A 209 0.11 -20.59 -5.03
C GLY A 209 0.81 -19.26 -5.34
N MET A 210 2.14 -19.27 -5.46
CA MET A 210 2.92 -18.09 -5.81
C MET A 210 2.57 -17.56 -7.21
N LEU A 211 2.55 -18.43 -8.23
CA LEU A 211 2.19 -18.04 -9.59
C LEU A 211 0.76 -17.52 -9.68
N GLY A 212 -0.18 -18.16 -8.98
CA GLY A 212 -1.57 -17.72 -8.90
C GLY A 212 -1.68 -16.32 -8.30
N THR A 213 -1.02 -16.07 -7.16
CA THR A 213 -1.00 -14.74 -6.54
C THR A 213 -0.35 -13.70 -7.47
N LEU A 214 0.80 -13.98 -8.09
CA LEU A 214 1.43 -13.05 -9.03
C LEU A 214 0.53 -12.73 -10.23
N GLY A 215 -0.11 -13.74 -10.82
CA GLY A 215 -1.05 -13.56 -11.92
C GLY A 215 -2.24 -12.67 -11.52
N LEU A 216 -2.81 -12.91 -10.33
CA LEU A 216 -3.91 -12.11 -9.79
C LEU A 216 -3.49 -10.67 -9.49
N LEU A 217 -2.28 -10.43 -8.97
CA LEU A 217 -1.76 -9.09 -8.71
C LEU A 217 -1.57 -8.30 -10.02
N LEU A 218 -0.95 -8.92 -11.03
CA LEU A 218 -0.76 -8.29 -12.34
C LEU A 218 -2.09 -8.01 -13.03
N TRP A 219 -3.04 -8.93 -12.91
CA TRP A 219 -4.39 -8.73 -13.44
C TRP A 219 -5.15 -7.62 -12.70
N GLY A 220 -5.03 -7.53 -11.37
CA GLY A 220 -5.57 -6.42 -10.59
C GLY A 220 -4.98 -5.08 -11.00
N ALA A 221 -3.67 -5.01 -11.20
CA ALA A 221 -2.99 -3.82 -11.70
C ALA A 221 -3.49 -3.43 -13.10
N HIS A 222 -3.67 -4.41 -14.00
CA HIS A 222 -4.24 -4.20 -15.32
C HIS A 222 -5.66 -3.62 -15.27
N ILE A 223 -6.54 -4.15 -14.41
CA ILE A 223 -7.91 -3.66 -14.24
C ILE A 223 -7.89 -2.18 -13.82
N ILE A 224 -7.15 -1.83 -12.77
CA ILE A 224 -7.09 -0.45 -12.28
C ILE A 224 -6.47 0.48 -13.33
N ALA A 225 -5.40 0.05 -14.00
CA ALA A 225 -4.78 0.83 -15.07
C ALA A 225 -5.73 1.09 -16.25
N SER A 226 -6.54 0.08 -16.63
CA SER A 226 -7.54 0.22 -17.68
C SER A 226 -8.65 1.21 -17.30
N GLU A 227 -9.05 1.21 -16.03
CA GLU A 227 -10.09 2.12 -15.52
C GLU A 227 -9.59 3.56 -15.46
N LEU A 228 -8.37 3.78 -14.97
CA LEU A 228 -7.72 5.10 -14.99
C LEU A 228 -7.61 5.64 -16.42
N ALA A 229 -7.28 4.78 -17.39
CA ALA A 229 -7.24 5.17 -18.80
C ALA A 229 -8.62 5.59 -19.33
N ARG A 230 -9.68 4.82 -19.02
CA ARG A 230 -11.06 5.14 -19.44
C ARG A 230 -11.52 6.49 -18.91
N GLN A 231 -11.25 6.80 -17.64
CA GLN A 231 -11.60 8.08 -17.02
C GLN A 231 -10.94 9.27 -17.72
N ALA A 232 -9.71 9.09 -18.22
CA ALA A 232 -9.00 10.12 -18.97
C ALA A 232 -9.66 10.44 -20.32
N TYR A 233 -10.17 9.42 -21.01
CA TYR A 233 -10.89 9.57 -22.27
C TYR A 233 -12.25 10.24 -22.07
N ALA A 234 -13.00 9.85 -21.04
CA ALA A 234 -14.31 10.43 -20.74
C ALA A 234 -14.22 11.95 -20.45
N GLY A 235 -13.15 12.42 -19.81
CA GLY A 235 -12.92 13.84 -19.56
C GLY A 235 -12.50 14.68 -20.77
N ARG A 236 -12.31 14.08 -21.95
CA ARG A 236 -11.92 14.75 -23.21
C ARG A 236 -13.01 14.76 -24.28
N ALA A 237 -14.18 14.15 -24.05
CA ALA A 237 -15.30 14.26 -24.98
C ALA A 237 -15.86 15.70 -24.93
N PRO A 238 -16.04 16.38 -26.08
CA PRO A 238 -16.73 17.67 -26.10
C PRO A 238 -18.16 17.47 -25.61
N ALA A 239 -18.58 18.30 -24.64
CA ALA A 239 -19.97 18.44 -24.22
C ALA A 239 -20.81 19.08 -25.32
#